data_AF-A0A2E3DG35-F1
#
_entry.id   AF-A0A2E3DG35-F1
#
_cell.length_a   1.000
_cell.length_b   1.000
_cell.length_c   1.000
_cell.angle_alpha   90.00
_cell.angle_beta   90.00
_cell.angle_gamma   90.00
#
_symmetry.space_group_name_H-M   'P 1'
#
loop_
_entity.id
_entity.type
_entity.pdbx_description
1 polymer ?
#
loop_
_entity_poly.entity_id
_entity_poly.type
_entity_poly.pdbx_seq_one_letter_code
_entity_poly.pdbx_strand_id
1 'polypeptide(L)'
;MINSANENTRSRKSPRAGQGWCMPQQVLRFGGRLMEQQLWCWGRDVERPQGNLLMAFGFERHRDCEFDPQSTCYRLDRDELHVCLWGFGMFFGRRDLGGLYVNRFDFRPSWAPIESLAEGIHWPEELPAFTRPKGRSQWQRARELWSSLLCWIGDYEAWVQEAGGRSYRCETVETWLRPFVRADEMSAAWRFLSSQAWNRRSKPLNSLFKRYTISKGY
;
A
#
# COMPACT_ATOMS: atom_id res chain seq x y z
N MET A 1 55.81 -18.85 29.69
CA MET A 1 54.52 -19.38 30.19
C MET A 1 53.47 -18.33 29.93
N ILE A 2 52.40 -18.76 29.27
CA ILE A 2 51.29 -17.99 28.71
C ILE A 2 50.14 -17.99 29.74
N ASN A 3 49.24 -17.01 29.64
CA ASN A 3 47.89 -16.87 30.23
C ASN A 3 47.79 -15.92 31.42
N SER A 4 46.79 -15.04 31.55
CA SER A 4 45.68 -14.63 30.68
C SER A 4 45.09 -13.38 31.31
N ALA A 5 45.10 -12.26 30.60
CA ALA A 5 44.25 -11.11 30.94
C ALA A 5 42.85 -11.41 30.37
N ASN A 6 41.90 -11.60 31.28
CA ASN A 6 40.53 -11.95 30.97
C ASN A 6 39.78 -10.68 30.53
N GLU A 7 39.88 -10.33 29.25
CA GLU A 7 39.14 -9.21 28.67
C GLU A 7 37.67 -9.61 28.47
N ASN A 8 36.85 -9.15 29.40
CA ASN A 8 35.42 -9.37 29.44
C ASN A 8 34.71 -8.48 28.40
N THR A 9 34.77 -8.87 27.13
CA THR A 9 34.04 -8.19 26.05
C THR A 9 32.55 -8.55 26.14
N ARG A 10 31.81 -7.81 26.97
CA ARG A 10 30.35 -7.77 26.92
C ARG A 10 29.92 -7.20 25.57
N SER A 11 29.70 -8.11 24.61
CA SER A 11 29.00 -7.83 23.36
C SER A 11 27.66 -7.16 23.68
N ARG A 12 27.57 -5.85 23.43
CA ARG A 12 26.32 -5.09 23.41
C ARG A 12 25.44 -5.72 22.34
N LYS A 13 24.48 -6.56 22.77
CA LYS A 13 23.41 -7.06 21.90
C LYS A 13 22.75 -5.86 21.21
N SER A 14 23.03 -5.69 19.93
CA SER A 14 22.28 -4.76 19.09
C SER A 14 20.80 -5.08 19.22
N PRO A 15 19.91 -4.07 19.30
CA PRO A 15 18.48 -4.31 19.40
C PRO A 15 18.06 -5.20 18.24
N ARG A 16 17.43 -6.35 18.55
CA ARG A 16 16.90 -7.27 17.54
C ARG A 16 15.97 -6.46 16.65
N ALA A 17 16.44 -6.11 15.45
CA ALA A 17 15.58 -5.51 14.45
C ALA A 17 14.42 -6.48 14.25
N GLY A 18 13.21 -6.06 14.62
CA GLY A 18 12.04 -6.94 14.66
C GLY A 18 11.92 -7.67 13.32
N GLN A 19 11.78 -8.99 13.35
CA GLN A 19 11.49 -9.78 12.16
C GLN A 19 9.97 -9.88 12.06
N GLY A 20 9.37 -9.27 11.05
CA GLY A 20 7.92 -9.16 10.90
C GLY A 20 7.45 -7.73 10.62
N TRP A 21 6.26 -7.62 10.06
CA TRP A 21 5.61 -6.33 9.81
C TRP A 21 5.27 -5.59 11.11
N CYS A 22 5.08 -6.32 12.22
CA CYS A 22 4.81 -5.77 13.55
C CYS A 22 3.68 -4.73 13.58
N MET A 23 2.71 -4.87 12.66
CA MET A 23 1.53 -4.01 12.57
C MET A 23 0.56 -4.34 13.72
N PRO A 24 0.18 -3.37 14.57
CA PRO A 24 -0.89 -3.57 15.54
C PRO A 24 -2.19 -3.98 14.85
N GLN A 25 -3.01 -4.80 15.52
CA GLN A 25 -4.28 -5.27 14.95
C GLN A 25 -5.21 -4.12 14.56
N GLN A 26 -5.15 -2.99 15.27
CA GLN A 26 -5.90 -1.78 14.93
C GLN A 26 -5.46 -1.18 13.59
N VAL A 27 -4.16 -1.21 13.29
CA VAL A 27 -3.59 -0.76 12.01
C VAL A 27 -4.06 -1.67 10.88
N LEU A 28 -3.99 -2.99 11.07
CA LEU A 28 -4.46 -3.96 10.07
C LEU A 28 -5.95 -3.77 9.77
N ARG A 29 -6.78 -3.61 10.81
CA ARG A 29 -8.23 -3.38 10.63
C ARG A 29 -8.54 -2.07 9.94
N PHE A 30 -7.87 -0.98 10.33
CA PHE A 30 -8.09 0.32 9.73
C PHE A 30 -7.63 0.33 8.27
N GLY A 31 -6.41 -0.16 8.01
CA GLY A 31 -5.85 -0.21 6.67
C GLY A 31 -6.63 -1.14 5.73
N GLY A 32 -7.11 -2.29 6.20
CA GLY A 32 -7.98 -3.16 5.41
C GLY A 32 -9.26 -2.47 4.95
N ARG A 33 -9.97 -1.80 5.85
CA ARG A 33 -11.18 -1.05 5.48
C ARG A 33 -10.89 0.14 4.56
N LEU A 34 -9.75 0.81 4.75
CA LEU A 34 -9.34 1.91 3.88
C LEU A 34 -8.95 1.39 2.48
N MET A 35 -8.33 0.21 2.38
CA MET A 35 -7.99 -0.44 1.13
C MET A 35 -9.24 -0.87 0.34
N GLU A 36 -10.26 -1.43 1.01
CA GLU A 36 -11.55 -1.73 0.38
C GLU A 36 -12.18 -0.48 -0.24
N GLN A 37 -12.15 0.65 0.50
CA GLN A 37 -12.63 1.94 0.00
C GLN A 37 -11.79 2.43 -1.19
N GLN A 38 -10.47 2.27 -1.12
CA GLN A 38 -9.54 2.70 -2.16
C GLN A 38 -9.76 1.93 -3.47
N LEU A 39 -10.01 0.62 -3.40
CA LEU A 39 -10.32 -0.19 -4.57
C LEU A 39 -11.65 0.21 -5.20
N TRP A 40 -12.67 0.52 -4.39
CA TRP A 40 -13.92 1.10 -4.88
C TRP A 40 -13.64 2.42 -5.61
N CYS A 41 -12.85 3.30 -4.99
CA CYS A 41 -12.48 4.59 -5.57
C CYS A 41 -11.75 4.42 -6.91
N TRP A 42 -10.76 3.53 -7.01
CA TRP A 42 -10.07 3.24 -8.27
C TRP A 42 -11.02 2.67 -9.34
N GLY A 43 -11.98 1.82 -8.96
CA GLY A 43 -13.00 1.37 -9.90
C GLY A 43 -13.83 2.53 -10.48
N ARG A 44 -14.24 3.47 -9.62
CA ARG A 44 -14.98 4.66 -10.04
C ARG A 44 -14.13 5.67 -10.81
N ASP A 45 -12.83 5.71 -10.54
CA ASP A 45 -11.84 6.51 -11.27
C ASP A 45 -11.70 6.03 -12.73
N VAL A 46 -11.81 4.72 -12.94
CA VAL A 46 -11.81 4.08 -14.27
C VAL A 46 -13.11 4.34 -15.02
N GLU A 47 -14.25 4.24 -14.33
CA GLU A 47 -15.61 4.37 -14.91
C GLU A 47 -16.07 5.83 -15.07
N ARG A 48 -15.23 6.80 -14.70
CA ARG A 48 -15.61 8.21 -14.68
C ARG A 48 -16.00 8.70 -16.10
N PRO A 49 -17.19 9.31 -16.28
CA PRO A 49 -17.68 9.72 -17.60
C PRO A 49 -16.77 10.73 -18.32
N GLN A 50 -16.09 11.60 -17.58
CA GLN A 50 -15.19 12.63 -18.13
C GLN A 50 -13.79 12.08 -18.45
N GLY A 51 -13.60 10.76 -18.39
CA GLY A 51 -12.35 10.09 -18.70
C GLY A 51 -11.73 9.38 -17.50
N ASN A 52 -10.92 8.37 -17.79
CA ASN A 52 -10.26 7.50 -16.82
C ASN A 52 -9.15 8.24 -16.08
N LEU A 53 -9.30 8.42 -14.77
CA LEU A 53 -8.33 9.17 -13.95
C LEU A 53 -7.01 8.42 -13.73
N LEU A 54 -7.01 7.07 -13.71
CA LEU A 54 -5.75 6.32 -13.67
C LEU A 54 -4.92 6.60 -14.93
N MET A 55 -5.57 6.58 -16.09
CA MET A 55 -4.88 6.89 -17.35
C MET A 55 -4.39 8.34 -17.39
N ALA A 56 -5.21 9.30 -16.94
CA ALA A 56 -4.80 10.69 -16.83
C ALA A 56 -3.66 10.91 -15.82
N PHE A 57 -3.57 10.09 -14.78
CA PHE A 57 -2.45 10.07 -13.85
C PHE A 57 -1.17 9.51 -14.47
N GLY A 58 -1.28 8.75 -15.57
CA GLY A 58 -0.16 8.19 -16.33
C GLY A 58 -0.14 6.67 -16.43
N PHE A 59 -1.19 5.97 -15.99
CA PHE A 59 -1.29 4.52 -16.17
C PHE A 59 -1.59 4.13 -17.62
N GLU A 60 -0.95 3.08 -18.07
CA GLU A 60 -1.29 2.34 -19.28
C GLU A 60 -2.26 1.21 -18.94
N ARG A 61 -3.20 0.96 -19.85
CA ARG A 61 -4.22 -0.08 -19.67
C ARG A 61 -3.87 -1.29 -20.53
N HIS A 62 -3.52 -2.39 -19.88
CA HIS A 62 -3.25 -3.69 -20.52
C HIS A 62 -4.46 -4.60 -20.34
N ARG A 63 -4.99 -5.13 -21.45
CA ARG A 63 -6.10 -6.07 -21.47
C ARG A 63 -5.65 -7.38 -22.07
N ASP A 64 -6.17 -8.46 -21.53
CA ASP A 64 -6.12 -9.74 -22.19
C ASP A 64 -7.18 -9.74 -23.29
N CYS A 65 -6.77 -9.52 -24.54
CA CYS A 65 -7.68 -9.45 -25.67
C CYS A 65 -8.18 -10.84 -26.12
N GLU A 66 -7.55 -11.93 -25.66
CA GLU A 66 -7.85 -13.29 -26.14
C GLU A 66 -8.80 -14.05 -25.21
N PHE A 67 -8.71 -13.85 -23.90
CA PHE A 67 -9.37 -14.75 -22.95
C PHE A 67 -10.53 -14.14 -22.12
N ASP A 68 -10.46 -12.86 -21.72
CA ASP A 68 -11.56 -12.21 -21.00
C ASP A 68 -11.45 -10.67 -21.02
N PRO A 69 -12.43 -9.94 -21.62
CA PRO A 69 -12.42 -8.47 -21.60
C PRO A 69 -12.53 -7.86 -20.19
N GLN A 70 -12.83 -8.64 -19.15
CA GLN A 70 -12.92 -8.19 -17.76
C GLN A 70 -11.57 -8.18 -17.04
N SER A 71 -10.54 -8.87 -17.53
CA SER A 71 -9.22 -8.82 -16.91
C SER A 71 -8.39 -7.65 -17.45
N THR A 72 -8.30 -6.60 -16.62
CA THR A 72 -7.52 -5.39 -16.95
C THR A 72 -6.45 -5.15 -15.89
N CYS A 73 -5.21 -4.99 -16.35
CA CYS A 73 -4.09 -4.49 -15.56
C CYS A 73 -3.87 -3.01 -15.91
N TYR A 74 -3.89 -2.14 -14.90
CA TYR A 74 -3.39 -0.78 -15.05
C TYR A 74 -1.95 -0.74 -14.58
N ARG A 75 -1.03 -0.39 -15.48
CA ARG A 75 0.40 -0.36 -15.22
C ARG A 75 0.95 1.05 -15.29
N LEU A 76 1.81 1.42 -14.35
CA LEU A 76 2.54 2.69 -14.33
C LEU A 76 4.01 2.38 -14.13
N ASP A 77 4.81 2.68 -15.15
CA ASP A 77 6.27 2.65 -15.08
C ASP A 77 6.79 4.10 -15.13
N ARG A 78 7.51 4.52 -14.09
CA ARG A 78 8.16 5.84 -14.02
C ARG A 78 9.53 5.71 -13.39
N ASP A 79 10.57 5.85 -14.20
CA ASP A 79 11.97 5.71 -13.80
C ASP A 79 12.22 4.37 -13.05
N GLU A 80 12.34 4.42 -11.73
CA GLU A 80 12.58 3.26 -10.86
C GLU A 80 11.31 2.72 -10.20
N LEU A 81 10.16 3.37 -10.41
CA LEU A 81 8.87 3.02 -9.83
C LEU A 81 8.03 2.18 -10.80
N HIS A 82 7.55 1.05 -10.31
CA HIS A 82 6.64 0.16 -11.04
C HIS A 82 5.38 -0.08 -10.19
N VAL A 83 4.20 0.27 -10.72
CA VAL A 83 2.92 0.04 -10.06
C VAL A 83 1.99 -0.70 -10.99
N CYS A 84 1.38 -1.79 -10.51
CA CYS A 84 0.33 -2.48 -11.23
C CYS A 84 -0.93 -2.55 -10.36
N LEU A 85 -2.09 -2.26 -10.93
CA LEU A 85 -3.39 -2.32 -10.27
C LEU A 85 -4.31 -3.30 -11.01
N TRP A 86 -4.98 -4.15 -10.25
CA TRP A 86 -6.00 -5.08 -10.73
C TRP A 86 -7.24 -5.04 -9.84
N GLY A 87 -8.31 -5.68 -10.30
CA GLY A 87 -9.50 -5.92 -9.46
C GLY A 87 -9.24 -6.81 -8.24
N PHE A 88 -8.10 -7.51 -8.18
CA PHE A 88 -7.72 -8.42 -7.08
C PHE A 88 -6.65 -7.86 -6.13
N GLY A 89 -5.99 -6.76 -6.46
CA GLY A 89 -4.92 -6.21 -5.61
C GLY A 89 -4.03 -5.22 -6.34
N MET A 90 -2.86 -4.95 -5.74
CA MET A 90 -1.85 -4.08 -6.34
C MET A 90 -0.44 -4.63 -6.13
N PHE A 91 0.43 -4.32 -7.10
CA PHE A 91 1.86 -4.45 -6.98
C PHE A 91 2.50 -3.06 -6.92
N PHE A 92 3.52 -2.92 -6.10
CA PHE A 92 4.33 -1.72 -5.98
C PHE A 92 5.80 -2.13 -5.84
N GLY A 93 6.61 -1.76 -6.82
CA GLY A 93 8.01 -2.12 -6.87
C GLY A 93 8.92 -0.92 -7.11
N ARG A 94 10.13 -1.04 -6.55
CA ARG A 94 11.24 -0.10 -6.76
C ARG A 94 12.53 -0.86 -6.98
N ARG A 95 13.35 -0.41 -7.94
CA ARG A 95 14.60 -1.08 -8.36
C ARG A 95 15.53 -1.44 -7.19
N ASP A 96 15.67 -0.55 -6.22
CA ASP A 96 16.57 -0.69 -5.08
C ASP A 96 15.97 -1.49 -3.90
N LEU A 97 14.64 -1.61 -3.84
CA LEU A 97 13.92 -2.17 -2.69
C LEU A 97 13.27 -3.54 -2.97
N GLY A 98 13.03 -3.88 -4.23
CA GLY A 98 12.23 -5.03 -4.65
C GLY A 98 10.75 -4.67 -4.80
N GLY A 99 9.86 -5.61 -4.48
CA GLY A 99 8.44 -5.52 -4.83
C GLY A 99 7.53 -5.94 -3.69
N LEU A 100 6.41 -5.25 -3.54
CA LEU A 100 5.31 -5.62 -2.65
C LEU A 100 4.06 -5.92 -3.46
N TYR A 101 3.42 -7.03 -3.13
CA TYR A 101 2.05 -7.31 -3.51
C TYR A 101 1.13 -7.14 -2.29
N VAL A 102 -0.01 -6.50 -2.51
CA VAL A 102 -1.07 -6.33 -1.51
C VAL A 102 -2.37 -6.85 -2.10
N ASN A 103 -2.91 -7.90 -1.47
CA ASN A 103 -4.20 -8.45 -1.83
C ASN A 103 -5.32 -7.50 -1.37
N ARG A 104 -6.40 -7.41 -2.16
CA ARG A 104 -7.56 -6.58 -1.84
C ARG A 104 -8.23 -6.88 -0.49
N PHE A 105 -8.10 -8.08 0.04
CA PHE A 105 -8.86 -8.54 1.20
C PHE A 105 -8.07 -8.62 2.52
N ASP A 106 -6.74 -8.55 2.49
CA ASP A 106 -5.94 -8.88 3.69
C ASP A 106 -5.08 -7.74 4.24
N PHE A 107 -4.87 -6.66 3.46
CA PHE A 107 -3.96 -5.54 3.79
C PHE A 107 -2.63 -6.00 4.40
N ARG A 108 -2.12 -7.13 3.91
CA ARG A 108 -0.88 -7.74 4.37
C ARG A 108 0.09 -7.81 3.21
N PRO A 109 1.11 -6.94 3.20
CA PRO A 109 2.08 -6.93 2.11
C PRO A 109 2.90 -8.23 2.10
N SER A 110 3.02 -8.81 0.91
CA SER A 110 3.93 -9.91 0.60
C SER A 110 5.08 -9.36 -0.23
N TRP A 111 6.33 -9.76 0.07
CA TRP A 111 7.52 -9.14 -0.52
C TRP A 111 8.27 -10.10 -1.44
N ALA A 112 8.87 -9.58 -2.49
CA ALA A 112 9.75 -10.34 -3.35
C ALA A 112 10.98 -9.50 -3.75
N PRO A 113 12.14 -10.13 -4.00
CA PRO A 113 13.32 -9.46 -4.52
C PRO A 113 13.21 -9.21 -6.04
N ILE A 114 12.04 -8.75 -6.50
CA ILE A 114 11.76 -8.36 -7.88
C ILE A 114 11.19 -6.95 -7.86
N GLU A 115 11.68 -6.07 -8.71
CA GLU A 115 11.28 -4.67 -8.77
C GLU A 115 10.10 -4.41 -9.69
N SER A 116 9.85 -5.30 -10.64
CA SER A 116 8.81 -5.17 -11.65
C SER A 116 8.20 -6.53 -11.98
N LEU A 117 7.07 -6.50 -12.68
CA LEU A 117 6.36 -7.67 -13.15
C LEU A 117 6.42 -7.74 -14.68
N ALA A 118 6.18 -8.94 -15.22
CA ALA A 118 5.90 -9.09 -16.63
C ALA A 118 4.64 -8.29 -17.03
N GLU A 119 4.58 -7.82 -18.28
CA GLU A 119 3.49 -6.97 -18.76
C GLU A 119 2.14 -7.72 -18.85
N GLY A 120 2.16 -9.01 -19.15
CA GLY A 120 0.96 -9.84 -19.34
C GLY A 120 0.42 -10.50 -18.08
N ILE A 121 0.43 -9.83 -16.92
CA ILE A 121 -0.23 -10.37 -15.72
C ILE A 121 -1.67 -9.87 -15.65
N HIS A 122 -2.59 -10.80 -15.81
CA HIS A 122 -4.04 -10.64 -15.84
C HIS A 122 -4.72 -11.41 -14.69
N TRP A 123 -4.08 -12.44 -14.16
CA TRP A 123 -4.66 -13.31 -13.12
C TRP A 123 -3.75 -13.44 -11.89
N PRO A 124 -4.32 -13.64 -10.68
CA PRO A 124 -3.53 -13.85 -9.46
C PRO A 124 -2.53 -15.01 -9.56
N GLU A 125 -2.86 -16.05 -10.32
CA GLU A 125 -2.05 -17.27 -10.49
C GLU A 125 -0.77 -17.02 -11.31
N GLU A 126 -0.75 -15.95 -12.09
CA GLU A 126 0.41 -15.53 -12.91
C GLU A 126 1.42 -14.71 -12.10
N LEU A 127 1.04 -14.28 -10.89
CA LEU A 127 1.95 -13.57 -10.01
C LEU A 127 3.13 -14.47 -9.60
N PRO A 128 4.36 -13.92 -9.58
CA PRO A 128 5.51 -14.64 -9.08
C PRO A 128 5.36 -14.96 -7.60
N ALA A 129 6.15 -15.91 -7.11
CA ALA A 129 6.13 -16.29 -5.70
C ALA A 129 6.64 -15.13 -4.81
N PHE A 130 5.73 -14.55 -4.04
CA PHE A 130 6.09 -13.64 -2.96
C PHE A 130 6.44 -14.41 -1.70
N THR A 131 7.46 -13.94 -0.97
CA THR A 131 7.96 -14.59 0.23
C THR A 131 8.05 -13.62 1.39
N ARG A 132 8.36 -14.15 2.57
CA ARG A 132 8.64 -13.32 3.75
C ARG A 132 10.09 -12.81 3.67
N PRO A 133 10.36 -11.51 3.91
CA PRO A 133 11.71 -11.00 3.98
C PRO A 133 12.57 -11.78 4.98
N LYS A 134 13.81 -12.08 4.59
CA LYS A 134 14.81 -12.81 5.37
C LYS A 134 15.95 -11.89 5.79
N GLY A 135 16.28 -11.91 7.09
CA GLY A 135 17.36 -11.09 7.63
C GLY A 135 17.04 -9.59 7.66
N ARG A 136 17.93 -8.82 8.29
CA ARG A 136 17.69 -7.40 8.61
C ARG A 136 17.56 -6.51 7.38
N SER A 137 18.40 -6.73 6.36
CA SER A 137 18.44 -5.91 5.14
C SER A 137 17.15 -6.02 4.32
N GLN A 138 16.63 -7.23 4.12
CA GLN A 138 15.36 -7.41 3.39
C GLN A 138 14.19 -6.82 4.18
N TRP A 139 14.16 -6.98 5.51
CA TRP A 139 13.13 -6.33 6.35
C TRP A 139 13.19 -4.81 6.31
N GLN A 140 14.38 -4.23 6.19
CA GLN A 140 14.53 -2.78 6.04
C GLN A 140 13.95 -2.32 4.70
N ARG A 141 14.37 -2.95 3.59
CA ARG A 141 13.85 -2.64 2.25
C ARG A 141 12.34 -2.82 2.16
N ALA A 142 11.80 -3.93 2.67
CA ALA A 142 10.37 -4.20 2.66
C ALA A 142 9.55 -3.17 3.45
N ARG A 143 10.09 -2.65 4.57
CA ARG A 143 9.44 -1.60 5.35
C ARG A 143 9.47 -0.25 4.64
N GLU A 144 10.60 0.08 4.04
CA GLU A 144 10.73 1.30 3.25
C GLU A 144 9.79 1.28 2.04
N LEU A 145 9.72 0.15 1.36
CA LEU A 145 8.81 -0.07 0.24
C LEU A 145 7.34 0.01 0.68
N TRP A 146 7.01 -0.54 1.85
CA TRP A 146 5.65 -0.44 2.43
C TRP A 146 5.28 1.01 2.77
N SER A 147 6.20 1.78 3.35
CA SER A 147 5.98 3.21 3.62
C SER A 147 5.78 3.98 2.31
N SER A 148 6.64 3.72 1.31
CA SER A 148 6.57 4.34 -0.02
C SER A 148 5.25 4.04 -0.73
N LEU A 149 4.79 2.79 -0.71
CA LEU A 149 3.51 2.37 -1.26
C LEU A 149 2.35 3.18 -0.66
N LEU A 150 2.30 3.26 0.68
CA LEU A 150 1.21 3.97 1.36
C LEU A 150 1.27 5.48 1.10
N CYS A 151 2.47 6.07 1.02
CA CYS A 151 2.61 7.46 0.58
C CYS A 151 2.11 7.65 -0.85
N TRP A 152 2.48 6.76 -1.77
CA TRP A 152 2.07 6.83 -3.18
C TRP A 152 0.55 6.79 -3.34
N ILE A 153 -0.16 5.92 -2.61
CA ILE A 153 -1.63 5.93 -2.62
C ILE A 153 -2.16 7.29 -2.10
N GLY A 154 -1.54 7.82 -1.04
CA GLY A 154 -1.90 9.14 -0.51
C GLY A 154 -1.65 10.28 -1.51
N ASP A 155 -0.59 10.21 -2.29
CA ASP A 155 -0.26 11.19 -3.32
C ASP A 155 -1.22 11.10 -4.52
N TYR A 156 -1.57 9.89 -4.95
CA TYR A 156 -2.63 9.66 -5.92
C TYR A 156 -3.96 10.28 -5.47
N GLU A 157 -4.38 10.05 -4.22
CA GLU A 157 -5.63 10.62 -3.69
C GLU A 157 -5.60 12.15 -3.60
N ALA A 158 -4.44 12.74 -3.28
CA ALA A 158 -4.29 14.19 -3.31
C ALA A 158 -4.45 14.73 -4.74
N TRP A 159 -3.79 14.09 -5.71
CA TRP A 159 -3.90 14.46 -7.11
C TRP A 159 -5.34 14.31 -7.64
N VAL A 160 -6.08 13.25 -7.28
CA VAL A 160 -7.48 13.09 -7.71
C VAL A 160 -8.36 14.24 -7.20
N GLN A 161 -8.14 14.70 -5.96
CA GLN A 161 -8.90 15.85 -5.44
C GLN A 161 -8.61 17.15 -6.20
N GLU A 162 -7.38 17.32 -6.68
CA GLU A 162 -6.97 18.47 -7.50
C GLU A 162 -7.49 18.36 -8.93
N ALA A 163 -7.35 17.20 -9.57
CA ALA A 163 -7.70 16.98 -10.98
C ALA A 163 -9.19 16.74 -11.22
N GLY A 164 -9.85 15.99 -10.34
CA GLY A 164 -11.27 15.63 -10.44
C GLY A 164 -12.22 16.64 -9.79
N GLY A 165 -11.68 17.58 -9.03
CA GLY A 165 -12.45 18.49 -8.16
C GLY A 165 -12.85 17.80 -6.85
N ARG A 166 -12.92 18.58 -5.76
CA ARG A 166 -13.22 18.05 -4.42
C ARG A 166 -14.56 17.33 -4.32
N SER A 167 -15.57 17.75 -5.10
CA SER A 167 -16.89 17.12 -5.08
C SER A 167 -16.87 15.68 -5.61
N TYR A 168 -16.04 15.38 -6.62
CA TYR A 168 -16.00 14.06 -7.25
C TYR A 168 -15.68 12.95 -6.26
N ARG A 169 -14.62 13.13 -5.44
CA ARG A 169 -14.25 12.10 -4.47
C ARG A 169 -15.27 12.00 -3.33
N CYS A 170 -15.87 13.12 -2.91
CA CYS A 170 -16.97 13.10 -1.93
C CYS A 170 -18.14 12.26 -2.44
N GLU A 171 -18.65 12.54 -3.64
CA GLU A 171 -19.75 11.80 -4.28
C GLU A 171 -19.39 10.30 -4.46
N THR A 172 -18.15 10.02 -4.85
CA THR A 172 -17.64 8.65 -5.01
C THR A 172 -17.66 7.88 -3.70
N VAL A 173 -17.25 8.51 -2.60
CA VAL A 173 -17.26 7.87 -1.27
C VAL A 173 -18.68 7.73 -0.75
N GLU A 174 -19.53 8.74 -0.92
CA GLU A 174 -20.93 8.73 -0.45
C GLU A 174 -21.79 7.67 -1.13
N THR A 175 -21.53 7.39 -2.41
CA THR A 175 -22.25 6.36 -3.18
C THR A 175 -21.78 4.93 -2.86
N TRP A 176 -20.69 4.76 -2.11
CA TRP A 176 -20.26 3.45 -1.68
C TRP A 176 -21.17 2.88 -0.59
N LEU A 177 -21.39 1.57 -0.56
CA LEU A 177 -22.25 0.93 0.45
C LEU A 177 -21.67 0.92 1.86
N ARG A 178 -20.34 1.10 2.01
CA ARG A 178 -19.63 0.94 3.29
C ARG A 178 -18.61 2.05 3.57
N PRO A 179 -18.97 3.33 3.38
CA PRO A 179 -18.02 4.44 3.47
C PRO A 179 -17.39 4.47 4.86
N PHE A 180 -16.07 4.62 4.89
CA PHE A 180 -15.28 4.46 6.10
C PHE A 180 -14.47 5.69 6.45
N VAL A 181 -13.65 6.20 5.52
CA VAL A 181 -12.86 7.41 5.69
C VAL A 181 -13.46 8.52 4.83
N ARG A 182 -13.52 9.75 5.36
CA ARG A 182 -13.99 10.90 4.59
C ARG A 182 -13.11 11.13 3.37
N ALA A 183 -13.71 11.52 2.25
CA ALA A 183 -13.01 11.76 0.98
C ALA A 183 -11.79 12.69 1.12
N ASP A 184 -11.96 13.81 1.82
CA ASP A 184 -10.91 14.80 2.05
C ASP A 184 -9.81 14.34 3.01
N GLU A 185 -10.06 13.29 3.79
CA GLU A 185 -9.11 12.72 4.74
C GLU A 185 -8.37 11.49 4.20
N MET A 186 -8.77 10.93 3.04
CA MET A 186 -8.18 9.69 2.51
C MET A 186 -6.66 9.80 2.34
N SER A 187 -6.19 10.87 1.69
CA SER A 187 -4.76 11.13 1.51
C SER A 187 -4.01 11.20 2.85
N ALA A 188 -4.57 11.93 3.83
CA ALA A 188 -3.97 12.08 5.15
C ALA A 188 -3.97 10.76 5.96
N ALA A 189 -5.02 9.94 5.80
CA ALA A 189 -5.11 8.63 6.43
C ALA A 189 -4.04 7.67 5.91
N TRP A 190 -3.80 7.64 4.60
CA TRP A 190 -2.73 6.85 3.99
C TRP A 190 -1.34 7.27 4.46
N ARG A 191 -1.05 8.58 4.45
CA ARG A 191 0.21 9.14 4.98
C ARG A 191 0.40 8.88 6.47
N PHE A 192 -0.68 8.79 7.23
CA PHE A 192 -0.57 8.38 8.64
C PHE A 192 -0.12 6.93 8.79
N LEU A 193 -0.69 6.02 8.00
CA LEU A 193 -0.28 4.62 7.99
C LEU A 193 1.18 4.47 7.54
N SER A 194 1.64 5.27 6.57
CA SER A 194 3.02 5.19 6.06
C SER A 194 4.08 5.53 7.09
N SER A 195 3.75 6.32 8.12
CA SER A 195 4.71 6.75 9.15
C SER A 195 5.30 5.59 9.97
N GLN A 196 4.67 4.40 9.98
CA GLN A 196 5.08 3.16 10.67
C GLN A 196 5.43 3.26 12.17
N ALA A 197 5.36 4.46 12.76
CA ALA A 197 5.68 4.75 14.14
C ALA A 197 4.54 4.38 15.11
N TRP A 198 3.74 3.35 14.78
CA TRP A 198 2.51 3.01 15.51
C TRP A 198 2.79 2.65 16.97
N ASN A 199 3.94 2.04 17.24
CA ASN A 199 4.35 1.57 18.58
C ASN A 199 5.00 2.65 19.44
N ARG A 200 5.24 3.86 18.90
CA ARG A 200 5.90 4.97 19.61
C ARG A 200 4.93 6.13 19.93
N ARG A 201 3.63 5.95 19.70
CA ARG A 201 2.64 7.02 19.89
C ARG A 201 2.10 7.02 21.32
N SER A 202 2.03 8.20 21.92
CA SER A 202 1.48 8.44 23.25
C SER A 202 -0.05 8.32 23.31
N LYS A 203 -0.74 8.57 22.20
CA LYS A 203 -2.21 8.47 22.09
C LYS A 203 -2.63 7.09 21.59
N PRO A 204 -3.74 6.51 22.12
CA PRO A 204 -4.30 5.25 21.59
C PRO A 204 -4.66 5.38 20.11
N LEU A 205 -4.28 4.38 19.29
CA LEU A 205 -4.50 4.40 17.83
C LEU A 205 -5.96 4.65 17.44
N ASN A 206 -6.93 4.10 18.18
CA ASN A 206 -8.35 4.31 17.93
C ASN A 206 -8.75 5.79 17.99
N SER A 207 -8.17 6.56 18.92
CA SER A 207 -8.44 8.00 19.01
C SER A 207 -7.88 8.77 17.82
N LEU A 208 -6.73 8.34 17.30
CA LEU A 208 -6.10 8.93 16.12
C LEU A 208 -6.88 8.61 14.85
N PHE A 209 -7.41 7.39 14.72
CA PHE A 209 -8.20 6.98 13.56
C PHE A 209 -9.54 7.71 13.46
N LYS A 210 -10.18 8.04 14.59
CA LYS A 210 -11.46 8.76 14.63
C LYS A 210 -11.47 10.06 13.83
N ARG A 211 -10.31 10.72 13.69
CA ARG A 211 -10.21 11.99 12.95
C ARG A 211 -10.46 11.85 11.44
N TYR A 212 -10.20 10.66 10.88
CA TYR A 212 -10.38 10.39 9.46
C TYR A 212 -11.73 9.74 9.15
N THR A 213 -12.21 8.92 10.09
CA THR A 213 -13.38 8.09 9.85
C THR A 213 -14.66 8.90 9.81
N ILE A 214 -15.58 8.50 8.94
CA ILE A 214 -16.95 8.99 8.97
C ILE A 214 -17.56 8.55 10.30
N SER A 215 -18.02 9.51 11.10
CA SER A 215 -18.76 9.19 12.32
C SER A 215 -20.06 8.54 11.90
N LYS A 216 -20.36 7.35 12.46
CA LYS A 216 -21.72 6.83 12.37
C LYS A 216 -22.61 7.82 13.11
N GLY A 217 -23.42 8.58 12.37
CA GLY A 217 -24.57 9.25 12.96
C GLY A 217 -25.40 8.20 13.69
N TYR A 218 -25.73 8.48 14.94
CA TYR A 218 -26.68 7.69 15.71
C TYR A 218 -28.06 7.75 15.08
#